data_AF-A0A6I4XU14-F1
#
_entry.id   AF-A0A6I4XU14-F1
#
_cell.length_a   1.000
_cell.length_b   1.000
_cell.length_c   1.000
_cell.angle_alpha   90.00
_cell.angle_beta   90.00
_cell.angle_gamma   90.00
#
_symmetry.space_group_name_H-M   'P 1'
#
loop_
_entity.id
_entity.type
_entity.pdbx_description
1 polymer ?
#
loop_
_entity_poly.entity_id
_entity_poly.type
_entity_poly.pdbx_seq_one_letter_code
_entity_poly.pdbx_strand_id
1 'polypeptide(L)'
;MFSKFKEKSKAKKEQKKHLQRKKNFELRQAGKDPQKGWHSMVDTGMSGSCMRGAAIVDITGENLETYNYFSENQKQLAKEIDKKNQ
;
A
#
# COMPACT_ATOMS: atom_id res chain seq x y z
N MET A 1 -30.89 5.02 -24.20
CA MET A 1 -30.30 5.61 -22.96
C MET A 1 -29.16 4.76 -22.38
N PHE A 2 -29.32 3.42 -22.26
CA PHE A 2 -28.30 2.52 -21.69
C PHE A 2 -26.96 2.44 -22.46
N SER A 3 -26.96 2.63 -23.78
CA SER A 3 -25.74 2.64 -24.61
C SER A 3 -24.77 3.76 -24.19
N LYS A 4 -25.27 4.99 -24.04
CA LYS A 4 -24.49 6.16 -23.59
C LYS A 4 -23.89 5.95 -22.19
N PHE A 5 -24.59 5.25 -21.30
CA PHE A 5 -24.06 4.92 -19.96
C PHE A 5 -22.95 3.86 -20.02
N LYS A 6 -23.10 2.83 -20.88
CA LYS A 6 -22.06 1.83 -21.12
C LYS A 6 -20.79 2.46 -21.70
N GLU A 7 -20.93 3.39 -22.65
CA GLU A 7 -19.80 4.12 -23.24
C GLU A 7 -19.09 4.99 -22.21
N LYS A 8 -19.82 5.77 -21.40
CA LYS A 8 -19.24 6.55 -20.30
C LYS A 8 -18.47 5.67 -19.29
N SER A 9 -19.02 4.50 -18.95
CA SER A 9 -18.36 3.55 -18.06
C SER A 9 -17.08 2.97 -18.66
N LYS A 10 -17.08 2.64 -19.96
CA LYS A 10 -15.88 2.19 -20.69
C LYS A 10 -14.80 3.28 -20.69
N ALA A 11 -15.16 4.51 -21.06
CA ALA A 11 -14.24 5.65 -21.06
C ALA A 11 -13.62 5.89 -19.66
N LYS A 12 -14.43 5.81 -18.59
CA LYS A 12 -13.92 5.94 -17.21
C LYS A 12 -12.95 4.82 -16.84
N LYS A 13 -13.22 3.58 -17.26
CA LYS A 13 -12.31 2.44 -17.05
C LYS A 13 -10.99 2.64 -17.79
N GLU A 14 -11.03 3.13 -19.02
CA GLU A 14 -9.83 3.42 -19.83
C GLU A 14 -8.99 4.55 -19.22
N GLN A 15 -9.63 5.64 -18.79
CA GLN A 15 -8.95 6.71 -18.06
C GLN A 15 -8.27 6.20 -16.80
N LYS A 16 -8.97 5.39 -15.99
CA LYS A 16 -8.39 4.79 -14.78
C LYS A 16 -7.18 3.91 -15.12
N LYS A 17 -7.26 3.10 -16.17
CA LYS A 17 -6.12 2.28 -16.65
C LYS A 17 -4.94 3.15 -17.05
N HIS A 18 -5.17 4.24 -17.77
CA HIS A 18 -4.10 5.15 -18.19
C HIS A 18 -3.40 5.81 -16.99
N LEU A 19 -4.18 6.31 -16.03
CA LEU A 19 -3.65 6.88 -14.78
C LEU A 19 -2.83 5.85 -14.01
N GLN A 20 -3.31 4.62 -13.91
CA GLN A 20 -2.60 3.55 -13.22
C GLN A 20 -1.29 3.18 -13.93
N ARG A 21 -1.26 3.14 -15.26
CA ARG A 21 -0.03 2.92 -16.04
C ARG A 21 0.99 4.03 -15.82
N LYS A 22 0.55 5.30 -15.83
CA LYS A 22 1.43 6.44 -15.55
C LYS A 22 2.04 6.36 -14.14
N LYS A 23 1.20 6.12 -13.13
CA LYS A 23 1.65 5.92 -11.75
C LYS A 23 2.65 4.76 -11.64
N ASN A 24 2.36 3.62 -12.26
CA ASN A 24 3.25 2.47 -12.23
C ASN A 24 4.59 2.76 -12.93
N PHE A 25 4.58 3.55 -14.01
CA PHE A 25 5.80 3.97 -14.69
C PHE A 25 6.66 4.85 -13.78
N GLU A 26 6.08 5.86 -13.14
CA GLU A 26 6.77 6.72 -12.16
C GLU A 26 7.36 5.90 -11.00
N LEU A 27 6.60 4.93 -10.48
CA LEU A 27 7.08 4.03 -9.42
C LEU A 27 8.27 3.17 -9.85
N ARG A 28 8.30 2.70 -11.10
CA ARG A 28 9.45 1.97 -11.65
C ARG A 28 10.69 2.84 -11.76
N GLN A 29 10.55 4.09 -12.19
CA GLN A 29 11.67 5.04 -12.23
C GLN A 29 12.25 5.28 -10.83
N ALA A 30 11.40 5.31 -9.80
CA ALA A 30 11.82 5.39 -8.40
C ALA A 30 12.33 4.06 -7.81
N GLY A 31 12.47 3.00 -8.61
CA GLY A 31 12.91 1.67 -8.16
C GLY A 31 11.86 0.83 -7.43
N LYS A 32 10.64 1.35 -7.25
CA LYS A 32 9.52 0.71 -6.52
C LYS A 32 8.57 -0.02 -7.48
N ASP A 33 9.09 -0.93 -8.29
CA ASP A 33 8.29 -1.64 -9.30
C ASP A 33 7.22 -2.57 -8.65
N PRO A 34 5.91 -2.34 -8.87
CA PRO A 34 4.85 -3.18 -8.31
C PRO A 34 4.92 -4.64 -8.75
N GLN A 35 5.55 -4.94 -9.89
CA GLN A 35 5.72 -6.31 -10.39
C GLN A 35 6.78 -7.11 -9.64
N LYS A 36 7.70 -6.45 -8.91
CA LYS A 36 8.67 -7.11 -8.03
C LYS A 36 8.06 -7.56 -6.70
N GLY A 37 6.76 -7.34 -6.52
CA GLY A 37 6.05 -7.54 -5.26
C GLY A 37 6.09 -6.30 -4.38
N TRP A 38 5.13 -6.19 -3.46
CA TRP A 38 5.26 -5.26 -2.34
C TRP A 38 6.21 -5.90 -1.33
N HIS A 39 7.09 -5.10 -0.73
CA HIS A 39 7.95 -5.57 0.36
C HIS A 39 7.07 -6.24 1.42
N SER A 40 7.56 -7.29 2.09
CA SER A 40 6.80 -7.93 3.15
C SER A 40 6.35 -6.88 4.17
N MET A 41 5.14 -7.05 4.69
CA MET A 41 4.59 -6.22 5.76
C MET A 41 4.46 -7.09 6.99
N VAL A 42 4.65 -6.50 8.17
CA VAL A 42 4.37 -7.17 9.43
C VAL A 42 2.87 -7.50 9.46
N ASP A 43 2.55 -8.76 9.73
CA ASP A 43 1.16 -9.17 9.92
C ASP A 43 0.63 -8.55 11.22
N THR A 44 -0.21 -7.53 11.07
CA THR A 44 -0.85 -6.83 12.18
C THR A 44 -2.13 -7.52 12.65
N GLY A 45 -2.55 -8.62 12.01
CA GLY A 45 -3.85 -9.25 12.22
C GLY A 45 -5.04 -8.42 11.71
N MET A 46 -4.77 -7.23 11.15
CA MET A 46 -5.78 -6.34 10.58
C MET A 46 -5.98 -6.68 9.10
N SER A 47 -6.71 -7.75 8.81
CA SER A 47 -7.27 -7.94 7.46
C SER A 47 -8.28 -6.83 7.16
N GLY A 48 -8.52 -6.47 5.89
CA GLY A 48 -9.17 -5.24 5.42
C GLY A 48 -10.60 -4.88 5.90
N SER A 49 -11.12 -5.54 6.92
CA SER A 49 -12.23 -5.08 7.73
C SER A 49 -11.68 -4.54 9.05
N CYS A 50 -12.06 -3.32 9.42
CA CYS A 50 -11.76 -2.67 10.69
C CYS A 50 -12.21 -3.55 11.88
N MET A 51 -11.38 -4.53 12.27
CA MET A 51 -11.64 -5.39 13.41
C MET A 51 -11.16 -4.65 14.65
N ARG A 52 -12.13 -4.05 15.35
CA ARG A 52 -12.00 -3.61 16.74
C ARG A 52 -11.45 -4.79 17.57
N GLY A 53 -10.16 -4.78 17.89
CA GLY A 53 -9.59 -5.80 18.77
C GLY A 53 -8.07 -6.01 18.69
N ALA A 54 -7.44 -5.72 17.56
CA ALA A 54 -5.97 -5.67 17.52
C ALA A 54 -5.51 -4.27 17.94
N ALA A 55 -4.45 -4.20 18.75
CA ALA A 55 -3.90 -3.03 19.42
C ALA A 55 -4.07 -1.72 18.65
N ILE A 56 -4.31 -0.62 19.38
CA ILE A 56 -4.36 0.75 18.84
C ILE A 56 -3.05 0.98 18.06
N VAL A 57 -3.09 0.74 16.76
CA VAL A 57 -2.02 1.11 15.86
C VAL A 57 -2.18 2.62 15.76
N ASP A 58 -1.29 3.34 16.42
CA ASP A 58 -1.16 4.74 16.18
C ASP A 58 -0.65 4.92 14.74
N ILE A 59 -1.61 5.21 13.85
CA ILE A 59 -1.39 5.48 12.42
C ILE A 59 -0.77 6.88 12.24
N THR A 60 -0.84 7.75 13.25
CA THR A 60 -0.33 9.13 13.18
C THR A 60 1.18 9.20 13.40
N GLY A 61 1.77 8.19 14.01
CA GLY A 61 3.22 8.11 14.26
C GLY A 61 3.68 8.91 15.48
N GLU A 62 2.76 9.61 16.15
CA GLU A 62 2.98 10.25 17.44
C GLU A 62 2.60 9.29 18.56
N ASN A 63 3.45 8.29 18.77
CA ASN A 63 3.34 7.50 19.99
C ASN A 63 3.77 8.41 21.13
N LEU A 64 2.81 8.85 21.94
CA LEU A 64 2.95 9.59 23.19
C LEU A 64 3.84 8.80 24.18
N GLU A 65 5.13 8.67 23.86
CA GLU A 65 6.16 7.90 24.55
C GLU A 65 5.83 6.40 24.75
N THR A 66 4.83 5.89 24.04
CA THR A 66 4.39 4.49 24.15
C THR A 66 5.08 3.64 23.06
N TYR A 67 5.42 2.38 23.36
CA TYR A 67 6.09 1.52 22.39
C TYR A 67 5.10 0.99 21.35
N ASN A 68 5.25 1.41 20.08
CA ASN A 68 4.44 0.90 18.98
C ASN A 68 5.06 -0.36 18.37
N TYR A 69 4.67 -1.51 18.90
CA TYR A 69 5.17 -2.81 18.51
C TYR A 69 5.17 -3.04 16.98
N PHE A 70 4.07 -2.72 16.30
CA PHE A 70 3.96 -2.96 14.86
C PHE A 70 4.80 -2.00 14.02
N SER A 71 4.90 -0.72 14.43
CA SER A 71 5.73 0.26 13.74
C SER A 71 7.22 -0.09 13.86
N GLU A 72 7.69 -0.46 15.05
CA GLU A 72 9.09 -0.85 15.26
C GLU A 72 9.43 -2.14 14.50
N ASN A 73 8.56 -3.14 14.53
CA ASN A 73 8.77 -4.36 13.74
C ASN A 73 8.80 -4.06 12.23
N GLN A 74 7.98 -3.14 11.73
CA GLN A 74 7.99 -2.75 10.33
C GLN A 74 9.31 -2.04 9.94
N LYS A 75 9.87 -1.21 10.83
CA LYS A 75 11.19 -0.58 10.63
C LYS A 75 12.31 -1.62 10.63
N GLN A 76 12.26 -2.61 11.51
CA GLN A 76 13.25 -3.69 11.56
C GLN A 76 13.21 -4.53 10.27
N LEU A 77 12.01 -4.94 9.85
CA LEU A 77 11.81 -5.71 8.64
C LEU A 77 12.28 -4.96 7.39
N ALA A 78 12.07 -3.64 7.32
CA ALA A 78 12.62 -2.82 6.23
C ALA A 78 14.16 -2.88 6.18
N LYS A 79 14.83 -2.73 7.33
CA LYS A 79 16.30 -2.84 7.43
C LYS A 79 16.81 -4.22 7.02
N GLU A 80 16.11 -5.29 7.37
CA GLU A 80 16.47 -6.66 6.98
C GLU A 80 16.38 -6.87 5.46
N ILE A 81 15.34 -6.34 4.83
CA ILE A 81 15.19 -6.41 3.37
C ILE A 81 16.27 -5.59 2.67
N ASP A 82 16.57 -4.39 3.16
CA ASP A 82 17.63 -3.55 2.58
C ASP A 82 19.00 -4.25 2.66
N LYS A 83 19.32 -4.89 3.80
CA LYS A 83 20.54 -5.70 3.94
C LYS A 83 20.59 -6.90 2.98
N LYS A 84 19.45 -7.51 2.68
CA LYS A 84 19.37 -8.66 1.77
C LYS A 84 19.51 -8.25 0.29
N ASN A 85 19.14 -7.01 -0.03
CA ASN A 85 19.18 -6.46 -1.38
C ASN A 85 20.51 -5.75 -1.72
N GLN A 86 21.38 -5.51 -0.73
CA GLN A 86 22.77 -5.07 -0.91
C GLN A 86 23.66 -6.27 -1.25
#